data_AF-A0AAV9G423-F1
#
_entry.id   AF-A0AAV9G423-F1
#
_cell.length_a   1.000
_cell.length_b   1.000
_cell.length_c   1.000
_cell.angle_alpha   90.00
_cell.angle_beta   90.00
_cell.angle_gamma   90.00
#
_symmetry.space_group_name_H-M   'P 1'
#
loop_
_entity.id
_entity.type
_entity.pdbx_description
1 polymer ?
#
loop_
_entity_poly.entity_id
_entity_poly.type
_entity_poly.pdbx_seq_one_letter_code
_entity_poly.pdbx_strand_id
1 'polypeptide(L)'
;MTRSSTSKAAPEIDPRMPTLPVEIQLKILEMALTSDYPILDPLSKITKEHATADEKARGNQIAIGFLATCKAYHTEGTRFLWKNNDFVFTSHHALRNLANLDLELRKTIKSITLRIIARYYDDARRTRRAKSNILGKTIPVKAVARVHENPLARKGYKSYTWLQLIDFLDALRPPFDPQRKKKVFRPRLLPGLESMRMDFVNFPKEYLNVPDIDLHRIAAHDLGCTLNELLLTGLPEDDCGTRALADLTGLVRDDGLIMKSTDTFISDYSTLTRMTDRPLDFRVVRAWKPLADEIERQFGDSDHDHDHGHQHHHPDVSPAPPAVGHPESIFTEKKTIWRRVPKSRDAARHERTWIEFSRTFGLPVDPEDEDFDESFLLFCEGCGEVHEPMSDHDI
;
A
#
# COMPACT_ATOMS: atom_id res chain seq x y z
N MET A 1 -14.71 -56.07 -6.05
CA MET A 1 -15.85 -55.20 -5.70
C MET A 1 -15.75 -53.92 -6.52
N THR A 2 -16.47 -53.87 -7.64
CA THR A 2 -16.51 -52.75 -8.58
C THR A 2 -17.64 -51.79 -8.16
N ARG A 3 -17.31 -50.56 -7.77
CA ARG A 3 -18.29 -49.50 -7.52
C ARG A 3 -18.71 -48.90 -8.86
N SER A 4 -19.94 -49.23 -9.28
CA SER A 4 -20.66 -48.56 -10.37
C SER A 4 -20.93 -47.10 -9.97
N SER A 5 -20.38 -46.16 -10.74
CA SER A 5 -20.71 -44.74 -10.66
C SER A 5 -21.95 -44.47 -11.52
N THR A 6 -23.13 -44.45 -10.91
CA THR A 6 -24.32 -43.89 -11.54
C THR A 6 -24.18 -42.37 -11.62
N SER A 7 -23.89 -41.85 -12.81
CA SER A 7 -24.07 -40.44 -13.14
C SER A 7 -25.57 -40.12 -13.10
N LYS A 8 -26.05 -39.49 -12.03
CA LYS A 8 -27.37 -38.84 -12.06
C LYS A 8 -27.31 -37.74 -13.11
N ALA A 9 -28.07 -37.91 -14.19
CA ALA A 9 -28.33 -36.84 -15.14
C ALA A 9 -28.89 -35.61 -14.40
N ALA A 10 -28.43 -34.42 -14.77
CA ALA A 10 -28.99 -33.18 -14.29
C ALA A 10 -30.51 -33.16 -14.59
N PRO A 11 -31.36 -32.63 -13.70
CA PRO A 11 -32.78 -32.52 -13.97
C PRO A 11 -32.98 -31.69 -15.25
N GLU A 12 -33.75 -32.22 -16.20
CA GLU A 12 -34.21 -31.46 -17.36
C GLU A 12 -34.91 -30.19 -16.85
N ILE A 13 -34.42 -29.03 -17.29
CA ILE A 13 -34.98 -27.73 -16.94
C ILE A 13 -36.38 -27.70 -17.55
N ASP A 14 -37.42 -27.65 -16.71
CA ASP A 14 -38.80 -27.48 -17.16
C ASP A 14 -38.87 -26.18 -18.00
N PRO A 15 -39.20 -26.24 -19.31
CA PRO A 15 -39.29 -25.07 -20.18
C PRO A 15 -40.35 -24.05 -19.74
N ARG A 16 -41.16 -24.37 -18.72
CA ARG A 16 -42.16 -23.48 -18.11
C ARG A 16 -41.61 -22.62 -16.97
N MET A 17 -40.39 -22.89 -16.50
CA MET A 17 -39.75 -22.07 -15.47
C MET A 17 -39.22 -20.79 -16.12
N PRO A 18 -39.60 -19.59 -15.62
CA PRO A 18 -39.05 -18.34 -16.14
C PRO A 18 -37.53 -18.34 -15.97
N THR A 19 -36.81 -18.19 -17.07
CA THR A 19 -35.34 -18.09 -17.07
C THR A 19 -34.94 -16.64 -17.15
N LEU A 20 -34.02 -16.23 -16.27
CA LEU A 20 -33.42 -14.90 -16.36
C LEU A 20 -32.44 -14.85 -17.54
N PRO A 21 -32.40 -13.74 -18.31
CA PRO A 21 -31.33 -13.52 -19.28
C PRO A 21 -29.95 -13.61 -18.62
N VAL A 22 -28.94 -14.06 -19.39
CA VAL A 22 -27.58 -14.29 -18.88
C VAL A 22 -26.98 -13.03 -18.29
N GLU A 23 -27.29 -11.87 -18.85
CA GLU A 23 -26.85 -10.56 -18.38
C GLU A 23 -27.34 -10.27 -16.96
N ILE A 24 -28.60 -10.62 -16.67
CA ILE A 24 -29.19 -10.44 -15.34
C ILE A 24 -28.56 -11.43 -14.36
N GLN A 25 -28.34 -12.68 -14.79
CA GLN A 25 -27.67 -13.69 -13.97
C GLN A 25 -26.24 -13.27 -13.60
N LEU A 26 -25.47 -12.75 -14.57
CA LEU A 26 -24.11 -12.26 -14.34
C LEU A 26 -24.08 -11.03 -13.44
N LYS A 27 -25.08 -10.14 -13.55
CA LYS A 27 -25.19 -8.98 -12.65
C LYS A 27 -25.53 -9.40 -11.22
N ILE A 28 -26.39 -10.40 -11.04
CA ILE A 28 -26.65 -11.01 -9.73
C ILE A 28 -25.37 -11.66 -9.18
N LEU A 29 -24.63 -12.40 -10.02
CA LEU A 29 -23.37 -13.04 -9.64
C LEU A 29 -22.31 -12.01 -9.22
N GLU A 30 -22.19 -10.91 -9.97
CA GLU A 30 -21.28 -9.81 -9.66
C GLU A 30 -21.58 -9.21 -8.28
N MET A 31 -22.84 -8.89 -8.00
CA MET A 31 -23.25 -8.39 -6.68
C MET A 31 -23.04 -9.42 -5.58
N ALA A 32 -23.35 -10.70 -5.83
CA ALA A 32 -23.20 -11.77 -4.85
C ALA A 32 -21.74 -12.09 -4.48
N LEU A 33 -20.79 -11.71 -5.35
CA LEU A 33 -19.35 -11.89 -5.15
C LEU A 33 -18.63 -10.59 -4.83
N THR A 34 -19.35 -9.49 -4.64
CA THR A 34 -18.82 -8.21 -4.19
C THR A 34 -19.18 -8.02 -2.72
N SER A 35 -18.18 -7.79 -1.88
CA SER A 35 -18.34 -7.56 -0.46
C SER A 35 -18.40 -6.08 -0.16
N ASP A 36 -19.28 -5.68 0.75
CA ASP A 36 -19.33 -4.32 1.30
C ASP A 36 -18.14 -4.00 2.22
N TYR A 37 -17.35 -5.01 2.60
CA TYR A 37 -16.21 -4.88 3.48
C TYR A 37 -14.96 -5.54 2.88
N PRO A 38 -13.75 -5.08 3.25
CA PRO A 38 -12.54 -5.71 2.77
C PRO A 38 -12.42 -7.18 3.20
N ILE A 39 -11.94 -8.02 2.30
CA ILE A 39 -11.69 -9.45 2.53
C ILE A 39 -10.30 -9.62 3.16
N LEU A 40 -10.25 -10.21 4.35
CA LEU A 40 -9.03 -10.46 5.11
C LEU A 40 -8.31 -11.73 4.65
N ASP A 41 -7.02 -11.63 4.41
CA ASP A 41 -6.09 -12.73 4.11
C ASP A 41 -6.68 -13.75 3.10
N PRO A 42 -7.04 -13.32 1.87
CA PRO A 42 -7.64 -14.22 0.90
C PRO A 42 -6.71 -15.42 0.62
N LEU A 43 -7.30 -16.57 0.31
CA LEU A 43 -6.60 -17.86 0.11
C LEU A 43 -5.83 -18.37 1.34
N SER A 44 -6.09 -17.81 2.53
CA SER A 44 -5.41 -18.18 3.76
C SER A 44 -6.40 -18.27 4.92
N LYS A 45 -6.00 -18.93 6.01
CA LYS A 45 -6.79 -18.91 7.24
C LYS A 45 -6.56 -17.59 7.96
N ILE A 46 -7.66 -16.89 8.28
CA ILE A 46 -7.61 -15.64 9.04
C ILE A 46 -7.02 -15.90 10.42
N THR A 47 -6.00 -15.12 10.78
CA THR A 47 -5.45 -15.13 12.15
C THR A 47 -6.38 -14.32 13.04
N LYS A 48 -7.06 -14.98 13.98
CA LYS A 48 -8.06 -14.33 14.84
C LYS A 48 -7.50 -13.13 15.62
N GLU A 49 -6.23 -13.15 16.02
CA GLU A 49 -5.63 -12.02 16.76
C GLU A 49 -5.48 -10.76 15.89
N HIS A 50 -5.48 -10.90 14.56
CA HIS A 50 -5.26 -9.79 13.62
C HIS A 50 -6.57 -9.20 13.06
N ALA A 51 -7.71 -9.72 13.51
CA ALA A 51 -9.04 -9.26 13.11
C ALA A 51 -9.74 -8.57 14.29
N THR A 52 -10.45 -7.49 14.00
CA THR A 52 -11.29 -6.80 14.98
C THR A 52 -12.48 -7.67 15.40
N ALA A 53 -13.18 -7.30 16.48
CA ALA A 53 -14.39 -7.99 16.91
C ALA A 53 -15.47 -7.98 15.79
N ASP A 54 -15.65 -6.83 15.14
CA ASP A 54 -16.62 -6.67 14.05
C ASP A 54 -16.26 -7.52 12.83
N GLU A 55 -14.97 -7.54 12.44
CA GLU A 55 -14.49 -8.36 11.33
C GLU A 55 -14.73 -9.86 11.58
N LYS A 56 -14.65 -10.31 12.84
CA LYS A 56 -14.96 -11.69 13.23
C LYS A 56 -16.45 -11.98 13.21
N ALA A 57 -17.27 -11.03 13.66
CA ALA A 57 -18.72 -11.21 13.80
C ALA A 57 -19.45 -11.24 12.45
N ARG A 58 -18.87 -10.63 11.42
CA ARG A 58 -19.44 -10.51 10.06
C ARG A 58 -19.73 -11.86 9.38
N GLY A 59 -18.92 -12.89 9.62
CA GLY A 59 -19.10 -14.18 8.95
C GLY A 59 -18.91 -14.11 7.43
N ASN A 60 -19.59 -14.99 6.68
CA ASN A 60 -19.44 -15.06 5.22
C ASN A 60 -20.05 -13.83 4.54
N GLN A 61 -19.21 -13.02 3.87
CA GLN A 61 -19.62 -11.77 3.22
C GLN A 61 -19.98 -11.91 1.73
N ILE A 62 -19.62 -13.04 1.12
CA ILE A 62 -19.82 -13.30 -0.31
C ILE A 62 -20.37 -14.70 -0.51
N ALA A 63 -21.17 -14.88 -1.55
CA ALA A 63 -21.75 -16.16 -1.94
C ALA A 63 -20.76 -16.98 -2.78
N ILE A 64 -19.60 -17.31 -2.21
CA ILE A 64 -18.51 -18.05 -2.87
C ILE A 64 -18.97 -19.40 -3.45
N GLY A 65 -20.04 -19.98 -2.88
CA GLY A 65 -20.64 -21.23 -3.36
C GLY A 65 -21.12 -21.18 -4.81
N PHE A 66 -21.45 -20.00 -5.36
CA PHE A 66 -21.80 -19.87 -6.79
C PHE A 66 -20.66 -20.26 -7.72
N LEU A 67 -19.40 -20.14 -7.29
CA LEU A 67 -18.26 -20.54 -8.10
C LEU A 67 -18.20 -22.07 -8.34
N ALA A 68 -18.88 -22.85 -7.50
CA ALA A 68 -18.89 -24.31 -7.60
C ALA A 68 -20.04 -24.86 -8.46
N THR A 69 -20.97 -24.03 -8.94
CA THR A 69 -22.19 -24.51 -9.61
C THR A 69 -21.97 -24.87 -11.08
N CYS A 70 -21.26 -24.03 -11.84
CA CYS A 70 -20.98 -24.27 -13.25
C CYS A 70 -19.70 -23.55 -13.72
N LYS A 71 -19.16 -23.98 -14.87
CA LYS A 71 -17.91 -23.43 -15.43
C LYS A 71 -18.03 -21.94 -15.75
N ALA A 72 -19.17 -21.49 -16.25
CA ALA A 72 -19.39 -20.08 -16.59
C ALA A 72 -19.33 -19.19 -15.34
N TYR A 73 -20.04 -19.58 -14.28
CA TYR A 73 -20.04 -18.86 -13.00
C TYR A 73 -18.68 -18.94 -12.30
N HIS A 74 -17.98 -20.07 -12.43
CA HIS A 74 -16.61 -20.17 -11.95
C HIS A 74 -15.71 -19.14 -12.63
N THR A 75 -15.72 -19.06 -13.97
CA THR A 75 -14.85 -18.15 -14.72
C THR A 75 -15.20 -16.68 -14.48
N GLU A 76 -16.45 -16.27 -14.74
CA GLU A 76 -16.84 -14.85 -14.59
C GLU A 76 -16.90 -14.44 -13.12
N GLY A 77 -17.39 -15.33 -12.24
CA GLY A 77 -17.46 -15.05 -10.82
C GLY A 77 -16.08 -14.88 -10.18
N THR A 78 -15.10 -15.71 -10.55
CA THR A 78 -13.72 -15.52 -10.07
C THR A 78 -13.17 -14.17 -10.51
N ARG A 79 -13.47 -13.74 -11.75
CA ARG A 79 -13.09 -12.42 -12.23
C ARG A 79 -13.73 -11.28 -11.43
N PHE A 80 -15.04 -11.36 -11.13
CA PHE A 80 -15.72 -10.37 -10.30
C PHE A 80 -15.13 -10.30 -8.88
N LEU A 81 -14.87 -11.46 -8.26
CA LEU A 81 -14.28 -11.55 -6.93
C LEU A 81 -12.97 -10.75 -6.83
N TRP A 82 -12.02 -10.96 -7.74
CA TRP A 82 -10.71 -10.31 -7.68
C TRP A 82 -10.70 -8.87 -8.18
N LYS A 83 -11.68 -8.47 -8.99
CA LYS A 83 -11.76 -7.13 -9.55
C LYS A 83 -12.50 -6.13 -8.64
N ASN A 84 -13.56 -6.59 -7.97
CA ASN A 84 -14.52 -5.69 -7.33
C ASN A 84 -14.33 -5.57 -5.82
N ASN A 85 -13.51 -6.41 -5.20
CA ASN A 85 -13.30 -6.43 -3.75
C ASN A 85 -11.99 -5.78 -3.36
N ASP A 86 -11.98 -5.19 -2.16
CA ASP A 86 -10.77 -4.76 -1.49
C ASP A 86 -10.20 -5.88 -0.62
N PHE A 87 -8.87 -5.93 -0.52
CA PHE A 87 -8.16 -6.99 0.19
C PHE A 87 -7.24 -6.42 1.27
N VAL A 88 -7.32 -7.02 2.46
CA VAL A 88 -6.45 -6.69 3.60
C VAL A 88 -5.57 -7.90 3.92
N PHE A 89 -4.26 -7.70 3.94
CA PHE A 89 -3.28 -8.72 4.28
C PHE A 89 -2.70 -8.45 5.66
N THR A 90 -2.88 -9.38 6.58
CA THR A 90 -2.33 -9.35 7.94
C THR A 90 -1.06 -10.19 8.10
N SER A 91 -0.69 -10.92 7.03
CA SER A 91 0.54 -11.71 6.95
C SER A 91 1.12 -11.68 5.53
N HIS A 92 2.44 -11.55 5.43
CA HIS A 92 3.14 -11.62 4.15
C HIS A 92 2.93 -12.99 3.45
N HIS A 93 2.69 -14.07 4.21
CA HIS A 93 2.37 -15.38 3.62
C HIS A 93 1.04 -15.37 2.88
N ALA A 94 0.02 -14.67 3.42
CA ALA A 94 -1.27 -14.55 2.74
C ALA A 94 -1.15 -13.76 1.44
N LEU A 95 -0.29 -12.74 1.42
CA LEU A 95 0.04 -11.99 0.22
C LEU A 95 0.78 -12.87 -0.81
N ARG A 96 1.79 -13.63 -0.38
CA ARG A 96 2.52 -14.58 -1.26
C ARG A 96 1.59 -15.63 -1.88
N ASN A 97 0.52 -16.04 -1.19
CA ASN A 97 -0.42 -17.02 -1.72
C ASN A 97 -1.16 -16.55 -2.97
N LEU A 98 -1.21 -15.24 -3.24
CA LEU A 98 -1.73 -14.73 -4.52
C LEU A 98 -0.91 -15.22 -5.71
N ALA A 99 0.34 -15.66 -5.53
CA ALA A 99 1.14 -16.24 -6.60
C ALA A 99 0.49 -17.48 -7.25
N ASN A 100 -0.43 -18.14 -6.53
CA ASN A 100 -1.21 -19.27 -7.05
C ASN A 100 -2.36 -18.84 -7.97
N LEU A 101 -2.62 -17.54 -8.10
CA LEU A 101 -3.62 -17.00 -9.02
C LEU A 101 -3.03 -16.74 -10.40
N ASP A 102 -3.86 -16.97 -11.41
CA ASP A 102 -3.55 -16.62 -12.78
C ASP A 102 -3.20 -15.13 -12.91
N LEU A 103 -2.24 -14.83 -13.79
CA LEU A 103 -1.75 -13.48 -14.01
C LEU A 103 -2.89 -12.50 -14.38
N GLU A 104 -3.87 -12.94 -15.15
CA GLU A 104 -5.00 -12.10 -15.56
C GLU A 104 -5.88 -11.67 -14.37
N LEU A 105 -6.01 -12.50 -13.34
CA LEU A 105 -6.71 -12.13 -12.11
C LEU A 105 -5.85 -11.21 -11.24
N ARG A 106 -4.55 -11.47 -11.15
CA ARG A 106 -3.63 -10.59 -10.39
C ARG A 106 -3.53 -9.18 -10.96
N LYS A 107 -3.68 -9.03 -12.28
CA LYS A 107 -3.71 -7.74 -12.97
C LYS A 107 -4.92 -6.88 -12.61
N THR A 108 -6.04 -7.47 -12.17
CA THR A 108 -7.25 -6.70 -11.83
C THR A 108 -7.20 -6.07 -10.44
N ILE A 109 -6.31 -6.53 -9.58
CA ILE A 109 -6.14 -6.02 -8.21
C ILE A 109 -5.38 -4.69 -8.28
N LYS A 110 -6.10 -3.59 -8.07
CA LYS A 110 -5.57 -2.22 -8.15
C LYS A 110 -5.16 -1.62 -6.80
N SER A 111 -5.75 -2.11 -5.72
CA SER A 111 -5.55 -1.61 -4.35
C SER A 111 -5.41 -2.76 -3.37
N ILE A 112 -4.49 -2.62 -2.41
CA ILE A 112 -4.37 -3.54 -1.26
C ILE A 112 -4.13 -2.75 0.02
N THR A 113 -4.48 -3.36 1.15
CA THR A 113 -4.11 -2.88 2.48
C THR A 113 -3.21 -3.90 3.16
N LEU A 114 -2.07 -3.45 3.68
CA LEU A 114 -1.16 -4.22 4.50
C LEU A 114 -1.37 -3.82 5.96
N ARG A 115 -1.89 -4.73 6.78
CA ARG A 115 -2.03 -4.52 8.22
C ARG A 115 -0.85 -5.17 8.93
N ILE A 116 0.15 -4.36 9.28
CA ILE A 116 1.41 -4.80 9.84
C ILE A 116 1.33 -4.67 11.35
N ILE A 117 1.05 -5.78 12.03
CA ILE A 117 1.02 -5.83 13.50
C ILE A 117 2.43 -6.12 14.01
N ALA A 118 2.96 -5.17 14.77
CA ALA A 118 4.31 -5.26 15.32
C ALA A 118 4.48 -6.52 16.19
N ARG A 119 5.56 -7.26 15.91
CA ARG A 119 5.97 -8.42 16.70
C ARG A 119 7.27 -8.12 17.40
N TYR A 120 7.21 -8.28 18.71
CA TYR A 120 8.35 -8.09 19.58
C TYR A 120 8.76 -9.41 20.19
N TYR A 121 10.04 -9.53 20.52
CA TYR A 121 10.61 -10.75 21.04
C TYR A 121 11.45 -10.43 22.26
N ASP A 122 11.33 -11.23 23.32
CA ASP A 122 12.08 -11.04 24.54
C ASP A 122 12.49 -12.40 25.11
N ASP A 123 13.66 -12.45 25.74
CA ASP A 123 14.14 -13.65 26.43
C ASP A 123 13.45 -13.79 27.79
N ALA A 124 12.99 -12.67 28.37
CA ALA A 124 12.26 -12.66 29.64
C ALA A 124 10.76 -12.48 29.39
N ARG A 125 9.92 -13.19 30.16
CA ARG A 125 8.46 -13.00 30.17
C ARG A 125 8.09 -11.72 30.94
N ARG A 126 8.46 -10.56 30.40
CA ARG A 126 8.13 -9.24 30.96
C ARG A 126 7.01 -8.59 30.18
N THR A 127 6.03 -8.04 30.89
CA THR A 127 5.01 -7.16 30.31
C THR A 127 5.66 -5.84 29.95
N ARG A 128 5.75 -5.53 28.65
CA ARG A 128 6.22 -4.23 28.18
C ARG A 128 5.04 -3.29 27.94
N ARG A 129 5.29 -2.00 28.10
CA ARG A 129 4.29 -0.95 27.88
C ARG A 129 4.88 0.12 26.98
N ALA A 130 4.09 0.61 26.04
CA ALA A 130 4.44 1.68 25.13
C ALA A 130 3.45 2.83 25.29
N LYS A 131 3.89 4.07 25.06
CA LYS A 131 2.98 5.20 25.02
C LYS A 131 2.18 5.12 23.71
N SER A 132 0.84 5.15 23.81
CA SER A 132 0.01 5.30 22.61
C SER A 132 -0.01 6.76 22.20
N ASN A 133 0.23 7.04 20.92
CA ASN A 133 0.16 8.37 20.36
C ASN A 133 -1.29 8.93 20.38
N ILE A 134 -2.29 8.05 20.35
CA ILE A 134 -3.70 8.43 20.26
C ILE A 134 -4.43 8.38 21.60
N LEU A 135 -4.21 7.33 22.39
CA LEU A 135 -5.02 7.08 23.59
C LEU A 135 -4.57 7.90 24.81
N GLY A 136 -3.46 8.66 24.70
CA GLY A 136 -2.88 9.41 25.83
C GLY A 136 -2.43 8.53 27.01
N LYS A 137 -2.46 7.20 26.86
CA LYS A 137 -2.13 6.21 27.90
C LYS A 137 -1.13 5.19 27.38
N THR A 138 -0.50 4.47 28.31
CA THR A 138 0.39 3.37 27.94
C THR A 138 -0.38 2.09 27.66
N ILE A 139 -0.15 1.53 26.49
CA ILE A 139 -0.72 0.26 26.05
C ILE A 139 0.28 -0.88 26.29
N PRO A 140 -0.19 -2.09 26.62
CA PRO A 140 0.69 -3.24 26.70
C PRO A 140 1.18 -3.66 25.31
N VAL A 141 2.44 -4.05 25.23
CA VAL A 141 3.06 -4.58 24.02
C VAL A 141 3.38 -6.06 24.24
N LYS A 142 2.76 -6.94 23.43
CA LYS A 142 2.97 -8.39 23.50
C LYS A 142 4.35 -8.74 22.94
N ALA A 143 5.22 -9.26 23.80
CA ALA A 143 6.49 -9.85 23.40
C ALA A 143 6.36 -11.38 23.36
N VAL A 144 6.79 -11.97 22.26
CA VAL A 144 6.89 -13.42 22.07
C VAL A 144 8.18 -13.90 22.73
N ALA A 145 8.08 -14.97 23.51
CA ALA A 145 9.26 -15.57 24.12
C ALA A 145 10.18 -16.13 23.03
N ARG A 146 11.46 -15.76 23.07
CA ARG A 146 12.47 -16.32 22.16
C ARG A 146 12.82 -17.76 22.56
N VAL A 147 13.15 -18.58 21.56
CA VAL A 147 13.77 -19.88 21.81
C VAL A 147 15.12 -19.63 22.46
N HIS A 148 15.44 -20.39 23.50
CA HIS A 148 16.70 -20.23 24.22
C HIS A 148 17.87 -20.60 23.30
N GLU A 149 18.65 -19.61 22.88
CA GLU A 149 19.87 -19.77 22.08
C GLU A 149 21.13 -19.74 22.97
N ASN A 150 22.21 -20.34 22.47
CA ASN A 150 23.51 -20.43 23.15
C ASN A 150 23.98 -19.02 23.62
N PRO A 151 24.68 -18.85 24.77
CA PRO A 151 24.88 -17.55 25.43
C PRO A 151 25.76 -16.55 24.66
N LEU A 152 26.33 -16.94 23.52
CA LEU A 152 27.00 -16.05 22.57
C LEU A 152 26.01 -15.19 21.76
N ALA A 153 24.73 -15.57 21.71
CA ALA A 153 23.68 -14.78 21.08
C ALA A 153 23.32 -13.57 21.96
N ARG A 154 23.13 -12.40 21.32
CA ARG A 154 22.74 -11.16 22.00
C ARG A 154 21.43 -11.37 22.78
N LYS A 155 21.53 -11.37 24.11
CA LYS A 155 20.39 -11.46 25.03
C LYS A 155 19.55 -10.18 25.00
N GLY A 156 18.28 -10.31 25.37
CA GLY A 156 17.35 -9.22 25.62
C GLY A 156 16.31 -9.01 24.52
N TYR A 157 15.68 -7.84 24.60
CA TYR A 157 14.57 -7.46 23.74
C TYR A 157 15.00 -7.22 22.30
N LYS A 158 14.18 -7.70 21.36
CA LYS A 158 14.36 -7.54 19.93
C LYS A 158 13.06 -7.07 19.27
N SER A 159 13.22 -6.05 18.45
CA SER A 159 12.19 -5.54 17.56
C SER A 159 12.58 -5.91 16.14
N TYR A 160 11.68 -6.61 15.44
CA TYR A 160 11.83 -6.99 14.04
C TYR A 160 10.77 -6.32 13.16
N THR A 161 10.21 -5.20 13.62
CA THR A 161 9.09 -4.52 12.99
C THR A 161 9.39 -4.06 11.56
N TRP A 162 10.59 -3.52 11.31
CA TRP A 162 11.02 -3.17 9.94
C TRP A 162 11.30 -4.40 9.06
N LEU A 163 11.79 -5.50 9.64
CA LEU A 163 11.92 -6.75 8.90
C LEU A 163 10.54 -7.31 8.52
N GLN A 164 9.53 -7.16 9.37
CA GLN A 164 8.15 -7.53 9.02
C GLN A 164 7.65 -6.71 7.82
N LEU A 165 7.90 -5.40 7.80
CA LEU A 165 7.58 -4.56 6.65
C LEU A 165 8.31 -5.05 5.39
N ILE A 166 9.61 -5.34 5.50
CA ILE A 166 10.40 -5.90 4.40
C ILE A 166 9.82 -7.23 3.92
N ASP A 167 9.37 -8.12 4.80
CA ASP A 167 8.74 -9.40 4.41
C ASP A 167 7.47 -9.18 3.57
N PHE A 168 6.65 -8.18 3.93
CA PHE A 168 5.46 -7.82 3.15
C PHE A 168 5.83 -7.25 1.78
N LEU A 169 6.83 -6.37 1.71
CA LEU A 169 7.31 -5.82 0.45
C LEU A 169 7.96 -6.92 -0.42
N ASP A 170 8.73 -7.83 0.18
CA ASP A 170 9.34 -8.96 -0.52
C ASP A 170 8.29 -9.90 -1.10
N ALA A 171 7.16 -10.08 -0.41
CA ALA A 171 6.03 -10.83 -0.94
C ALA A 171 5.45 -10.24 -2.24
N LEU A 172 5.61 -8.93 -2.51
CA LEU A 172 5.14 -8.29 -3.75
C LEU A 172 6.07 -8.52 -4.95
N ARG A 173 7.28 -9.06 -4.72
CA ARG A 173 8.23 -9.35 -5.80
C ARG A 173 7.66 -10.38 -6.78
N PRO A 174 8.18 -10.43 -8.01
CA PRO A 174 7.77 -11.41 -9.01
C PRO A 174 7.86 -12.87 -8.50
N PRO A 175 6.77 -13.65 -8.52
CA PRO A 175 6.72 -14.99 -7.92
C PRO A 175 7.69 -15.97 -8.58
N PHE A 176 8.21 -16.95 -7.83
CA PHE A 176 9.13 -17.95 -8.37
C PHE A 176 8.46 -18.83 -9.42
N ASP A 177 9.10 -18.94 -10.60
CA ASP A 177 8.66 -19.80 -11.71
C ASP A 177 9.87 -20.64 -12.19
N PRO A 178 9.90 -21.95 -11.88
CA PRO A 178 11.02 -22.84 -12.21
C PRO A 178 11.05 -23.25 -13.69
N GLN A 179 9.95 -23.14 -14.42
CA GLN A 179 9.86 -23.60 -15.82
C GLN A 179 10.29 -22.52 -16.83
N ARG A 180 10.76 -21.39 -16.31
CA ARG A 180 10.95 -20.17 -17.08
C ARG A 180 12.33 -20.06 -17.73
N LYS A 181 12.33 -19.62 -18.99
CA LYS A 181 13.56 -19.20 -19.69
C LYS A 181 14.07 -17.87 -19.13
N LYS A 182 15.36 -17.78 -18.80
CA LYS A 182 16.01 -16.63 -18.13
C LYS A 182 15.82 -15.27 -18.84
N LYS A 183 15.49 -15.24 -20.14
CA LYS A 183 15.44 -14.03 -20.98
C LYS A 183 14.13 -13.25 -20.98
N VAL A 184 13.06 -13.75 -20.37
CA VAL A 184 11.78 -13.01 -20.32
C VAL A 184 11.82 -12.02 -19.15
N PHE A 185 10.99 -10.96 -19.13
CA PHE A 185 10.74 -10.11 -17.94
C PHE A 185 9.65 -10.74 -17.06
N ARG A 186 9.82 -10.74 -15.72
CA ARG A 186 8.88 -11.44 -14.82
C ARG A 186 7.92 -10.41 -14.24
N PRO A 187 6.61 -10.53 -14.47
CA PRO A 187 5.67 -9.58 -13.89
C PRO A 187 5.71 -9.68 -12.36
N ARG A 188 5.52 -8.53 -11.70
CA ARG A 188 5.37 -8.44 -10.24
C ARG A 188 4.23 -9.34 -9.74
N LEU A 189 4.14 -9.55 -8.42
CA LEU A 189 3.02 -10.29 -7.86
C LEU A 189 1.68 -9.64 -8.26
N LEU A 190 1.59 -8.33 -8.16
CA LEU A 190 0.40 -7.55 -8.54
C LEU A 190 0.79 -6.51 -9.60
N PRO A 191 0.74 -6.84 -10.90
CA PRO A 191 1.19 -5.93 -11.96
C PRO A 191 0.29 -4.71 -12.14
N GLY A 192 -0.98 -4.82 -11.74
CA GLY A 192 -1.97 -3.74 -11.85
C GLY A 192 -2.11 -2.89 -10.58
N LEU A 193 -1.21 -3.06 -9.60
CA LEU A 193 -1.29 -2.35 -8.32
C LEU A 193 -1.02 -0.86 -8.54
N GLU A 194 -2.02 -0.03 -8.25
CA GLU A 194 -1.99 1.43 -8.39
C GLU A 194 -1.90 2.12 -7.03
N SER A 195 -2.50 1.55 -5.99
CA SER A 195 -2.48 2.13 -4.65
C SER A 195 -2.26 1.09 -3.56
N MET A 196 -1.65 1.52 -2.46
CA MET A 196 -1.43 0.67 -1.30
C MET A 196 -1.66 1.46 -0.02
N ARG A 197 -2.23 0.79 0.98
CA ARG A 197 -2.31 1.28 2.35
C ARG A 197 -1.44 0.42 3.26
N MET A 198 -0.71 1.02 4.19
CA MET A 198 0.01 0.33 5.24
C MET A 198 -0.45 0.83 6.60
N ASP A 199 -1.01 -0.08 7.40
CA ASP A 199 -1.38 0.17 8.78
C ASP A 199 -0.29 -0.39 9.70
N PHE A 200 0.52 0.48 10.29
CA PHE A 200 1.51 0.15 11.30
C PHE A 200 0.83 0.06 12.66
N VAL A 201 0.51 -1.16 13.08
CA VAL A 201 -0.22 -1.40 14.33
C VAL A 201 0.77 -1.65 15.45
N ASN A 202 0.72 -0.81 16.48
CA ASN A 202 1.63 -0.83 17.62
C ASN A 202 3.11 -0.65 17.21
N PHE A 203 3.44 0.43 16.50
CA PHE A 203 4.83 0.84 16.19
C PHE A 203 5.28 2.02 17.10
N PRO A 204 5.41 1.83 18.42
CA PRO A 204 5.85 2.86 19.35
C PRO A 204 7.34 3.18 19.21
N LYS A 205 7.67 4.47 19.19
CA LYS A 205 9.03 4.99 19.08
C LYS A 205 10.01 4.42 20.12
N GLU A 206 9.56 4.10 21.34
CA GLU A 206 10.43 3.61 22.40
C GLU A 206 11.06 2.24 22.13
N TYR A 207 10.56 1.50 21.12
CA TYR A 207 10.96 0.13 20.81
C TYR A 207 11.41 -0.07 19.37
N LEU A 208 11.52 1.00 18.59
CA LEU A 208 11.95 0.94 17.20
C LEU A 208 13.44 1.25 17.10
N ASN A 209 14.11 0.49 16.24
CA ASN A 209 15.45 0.83 15.79
C ASN A 209 15.33 1.62 14.49
N VAL A 210 16.39 2.29 14.06
CA VAL A 210 16.43 2.89 12.72
C VAL A 210 16.24 1.79 11.66
N PRO A 211 15.42 2.01 10.61
CA PRO A 211 15.30 1.06 9.50
C PRO A 211 16.67 0.76 8.87
N ASP A 212 16.87 -0.50 8.48
CA ASP A 212 18.09 -0.92 7.78
C ASP A 212 18.04 -0.51 6.30
N ILE A 213 19.19 -0.45 5.64
CA ILE A 213 19.34 -0.15 4.20
C ILE A 213 18.53 -1.11 3.31
N ASP A 214 18.20 -2.30 3.82
CA ASP A 214 17.35 -3.26 3.15
C ASP A 214 15.94 -2.71 2.86
N LEU A 215 15.40 -1.81 3.71
CA LEU A 215 14.12 -1.16 3.45
C LEU A 215 14.21 -0.23 2.25
N HIS A 216 15.25 0.61 2.19
CA HIS A 216 15.54 1.45 1.03
C HIS A 216 15.70 0.60 -0.24
N ARG A 217 16.51 -0.46 -0.17
CA ARG A 217 16.75 -1.36 -1.29
C ARG A 217 15.44 -1.89 -1.88
N ILE A 218 14.55 -2.40 -1.03
CA ILE A 218 13.30 -2.98 -1.53
C ILE A 218 12.29 -1.92 -1.99
N ALA A 219 12.18 -0.80 -1.29
CA ALA A 219 11.19 0.23 -1.58
C ALA A 219 11.57 1.10 -2.78
N ALA A 220 12.81 1.58 -2.84
CA ALA A 220 13.29 2.48 -3.88
C ALA A 220 13.81 1.73 -5.11
N HIS A 221 14.51 0.59 -4.97
CA HIS A 221 15.07 -0.10 -6.13
C HIS A 221 14.16 -1.21 -6.66
N ASP A 222 13.79 -2.19 -5.83
CA ASP A 222 13.07 -3.35 -6.33
C ASP A 222 11.61 -3.04 -6.66
N LEU A 223 10.95 -2.28 -5.79
CA LEU A 223 9.54 -1.86 -5.91
C LEU A 223 9.39 -0.37 -6.26
N GLY A 224 10.49 0.27 -6.65
CA GLY A 224 10.53 1.69 -6.95
C GLY A 224 9.48 2.12 -7.96
N CYS A 225 8.87 3.28 -7.70
CA CYS A 225 7.95 3.99 -8.59
C CYS A 225 6.83 3.09 -9.15
N THR A 226 6.28 2.21 -8.31
CA THR A 226 5.21 1.30 -8.71
C THR A 226 3.82 1.89 -8.48
N LEU A 227 3.66 2.63 -7.40
CA LEU A 227 2.37 3.13 -6.91
C LEU A 227 2.08 4.55 -7.40
N ASN A 228 0.81 4.83 -7.66
CA ASN A 228 0.32 6.20 -7.79
C ASN A 228 0.02 6.81 -6.42
N GLU A 229 -0.42 5.98 -5.46
CA GLU A 229 -0.84 6.44 -4.14
C GLU A 229 -0.38 5.50 -3.02
N LEU A 230 0.11 6.07 -1.91
CA LEU A 230 0.50 5.33 -0.71
C LEU A 230 -0.09 6.00 0.54
N LEU A 231 -0.95 5.29 1.27
CA LEU A 231 -1.49 5.73 2.56
C LEU A 231 -0.77 5.00 3.71
N LEU A 232 -0.16 5.75 4.62
CA LEU A 232 0.54 5.23 5.79
C LEU A 232 -0.21 5.65 7.06
N THR A 233 -0.51 4.69 7.93
CA THR A 233 -1.15 4.99 9.22
C THR A 233 -0.36 4.39 10.38
N GLY A 234 -0.22 5.14 11.47
CA GLY A 234 0.50 4.67 12.68
C GLY A 234 2.02 4.60 12.54
N LEU A 235 2.59 5.24 11.52
CA LEU A 235 4.04 5.43 11.42
C LEU A 235 4.48 6.33 12.59
N PRO A 236 5.57 6.03 13.30
CA PRO A 236 6.02 6.84 14.44
C PRO A 236 6.46 8.24 14.00
N GLU A 237 6.21 9.24 14.84
CA GLU A 237 6.63 10.63 14.63
C GLU A 237 7.99 10.88 15.30
N ASP A 238 9.00 10.14 14.85
CA ASP A 238 10.40 10.24 15.29
C ASP A 238 11.34 10.03 14.10
N ASP A 239 12.65 10.15 14.33
CA ASP A 239 13.66 9.99 13.27
C ASP A 239 13.57 8.63 12.57
N CYS A 240 13.21 7.58 13.30
CA CYS A 240 13.01 6.24 12.73
C CYS A 240 11.83 6.23 11.75
N GLY A 241 10.72 6.86 12.11
CA GLY A 241 9.57 7.03 11.23
C GLY A 241 9.82 7.93 10.05
N THR A 242 10.51 9.06 10.25
CA THR A 242 10.93 9.95 9.16
C THR A 242 11.82 9.21 8.16
N ARG A 243 12.79 8.42 8.64
CA ARG A 243 13.63 7.60 7.77
C ARG A 243 12.83 6.54 7.01
N ALA A 244 11.93 5.84 7.69
CA ALA A 244 11.06 4.85 7.04
C ALA A 244 10.15 5.48 5.99
N LEU A 245 9.62 6.68 6.26
CA LEU A 245 8.82 7.45 5.30
C LEU A 245 9.63 7.82 4.06
N ALA A 246 10.87 8.28 4.23
CA ALA A 246 11.76 8.61 3.13
C ALA A 246 12.02 7.37 2.23
N ASP A 247 12.34 6.22 2.83
CA ASP A 247 12.53 4.98 2.07
C ASP A 247 11.25 4.52 1.36
N LEU A 248 10.10 4.56 2.04
CA LEU A 248 8.80 4.18 1.47
C LEU A 248 8.32 5.13 0.37
N THR A 249 8.78 6.38 0.36
CA THR A 249 8.52 7.34 -0.73
C THR A 249 9.09 6.85 -2.06
N GLY A 250 10.11 5.99 -2.03
CA GLY A 250 10.64 5.31 -3.21
C GLY A 250 9.61 4.45 -3.96
N LEU A 251 8.57 3.94 -3.27
CA LEU A 251 7.52 3.13 -3.90
C LEU A 251 6.61 3.94 -4.83
N VAL A 252 6.51 5.25 -4.60
CA VAL A 252 5.55 6.14 -5.25
C VAL A 252 6.18 6.76 -6.49
N ARG A 253 5.43 6.84 -7.58
CA ARG A 253 5.84 7.50 -8.83
C ARG A 253 6.01 9.00 -8.63
N ASP A 254 6.73 9.62 -9.56
CA ASP A 254 6.74 11.09 -9.69
C ASP A 254 5.31 11.60 -9.88
N ASP A 255 5.00 12.75 -9.27
CA ASP A 255 3.66 13.32 -9.15
C ASP A 255 2.64 12.41 -8.42
N GLY A 256 3.06 11.30 -7.81
CA GLY A 256 2.20 10.41 -7.02
C GLY A 256 1.89 10.99 -5.63
N LEU A 257 0.92 10.41 -4.93
CA LEU A 257 0.40 10.95 -3.66
C LEU A 257 0.80 10.08 -2.46
N ILE A 258 1.43 10.68 -1.46
CA ILE A 258 1.58 10.12 -0.12
C ILE A 258 0.53 10.73 0.79
N MET A 259 -0.12 9.86 1.56
CA MET A 259 -1.06 10.22 2.61
C MET A 259 -0.56 9.67 3.94
N LYS A 260 -0.66 10.46 5.00
CA LYS A 260 -0.31 10.03 6.35
C LYS A 260 -1.47 10.26 7.31
N SER A 261 -1.58 9.39 8.30
CA SER A 261 -2.47 9.59 9.44
C SER A 261 -1.94 8.88 10.68
N THR A 262 -2.56 9.19 11.82
CA THR A 262 -2.35 8.46 13.07
C THR A 262 -2.81 7.00 12.97
N ASP A 263 -2.49 6.17 13.96
CA ASP A 263 -2.84 4.75 14.03
C ASP A 263 -4.32 4.46 13.69
N THR A 264 -4.54 3.56 12.73
CA THR A 264 -5.88 3.02 12.44
C THR A 264 -6.33 2.02 13.49
N PHE A 265 -5.40 1.25 14.02
CA PHE A 265 -5.68 0.16 14.94
C PHE A 265 -4.71 0.20 16.11
N ILE A 266 -5.20 -0.26 17.26
CA ILE A 266 -4.38 -0.57 18.42
C ILE A 266 -4.64 -2.02 18.78
N SER A 267 -3.58 -2.80 18.95
CA SER A 267 -3.69 -4.16 19.45
C SER A 267 -3.40 -4.18 20.95
N ASP A 268 -4.35 -4.64 21.75
CA ASP A 268 -4.05 -5.21 23.06
C ASP A 268 -3.87 -6.73 22.92
N TYR A 269 -3.25 -7.39 23.91
CA TYR A 269 -2.83 -8.81 23.88
C TYR A 269 -3.73 -9.81 23.13
N SER A 270 -5.03 -9.59 23.11
CA SER A 270 -6.05 -10.46 22.52
C SER A 270 -7.00 -9.78 21.54
N THR A 271 -7.07 -8.45 21.54
CA THR A 271 -8.04 -7.71 20.75
C THR A 271 -7.36 -6.66 19.88
N LEU A 272 -7.89 -6.51 18.67
CA LEU A 272 -7.55 -5.44 17.77
C LEU A 272 -8.71 -4.46 17.78
N THR A 273 -8.46 -3.26 18.29
CA THR A 273 -9.45 -2.17 18.35
C THR A 273 -9.19 -1.21 17.20
N ARG A 274 -10.24 -0.87 16.47
CA ARG A 274 -10.20 0.17 15.43
C ARG A 274 -10.34 1.54 16.08
N MET A 275 -9.53 2.48 15.64
CA MET A 275 -9.52 3.86 16.11
C MET A 275 -10.40 4.74 15.23
N THR A 276 -10.95 5.78 15.85
CA THR A 276 -11.71 6.83 15.14
C THR A 276 -10.86 7.43 14.03
N ASP A 277 -11.53 7.82 12.94
CA ASP A 277 -10.89 8.48 11.83
C ASP A 277 -10.29 9.84 12.26
N ARG A 278 -9.17 10.22 11.63
CA ARG A 278 -8.46 11.47 11.86
C ARG A 278 -8.09 12.10 10.52
N PRO A 279 -7.81 13.42 10.49
CA PRO A 279 -7.35 14.08 9.29
C PRO A 279 -6.16 13.35 8.64
N LEU A 280 -6.08 13.48 7.33
CA LEU A 280 -4.99 12.97 6.52
C LEU A 280 -4.07 14.13 6.16
N ASP A 281 -2.76 13.91 6.29
CA ASP A 281 -1.76 14.80 5.72
C ASP A 281 -1.41 14.30 4.32
N PHE A 282 -1.23 15.24 3.39
CA PHE A 282 -1.01 14.94 1.98
C PHE A 282 0.32 15.50 1.50
N ARG A 283 1.02 14.76 0.65
CA ARG A 283 2.20 15.25 -0.08
C ARG A 283 2.29 14.60 -1.47
N VAL A 284 2.54 15.41 -2.49
CA VAL A 284 2.84 14.96 -3.85
C VAL A 284 4.34 14.72 -3.96
N VAL A 285 4.70 13.53 -4.43
CA VAL A 285 6.08 13.05 -4.45
C VAL A 285 6.82 13.60 -5.68
N ARG A 286 7.95 14.28 -5.42
CA ARG A 286 8.86 14.80 -6.45
C ARG A 286 8.13 15.66 -7.50
N ALA A 287 7.15 16.43 -7.03
CA ALA A 287 6.32 17.31 -7.87
C ALA A 287 7.12 18.41 -8.57
N TRP A 288 8.33 18.68 -8.07
CA TRP A 288 9.24 19.74 -8.49
C TRP A 288 10.06 19.38 -9.73
N LYS A 289 10.20 18.09 -10.06
CA LYS A 289 11.03 17.64 -11.20
C LYS A 289 10.69 18.34 -12.52
N PRO A 290 9.40 18.52 -12.90
CA PRO A 290 9.09 19.25 -14.14
C PRO A 290 9.53 20.71 -14.12
N LEU A 291 9.57 21.36 -12.94
CA LEU A 291 10.10 22.72 -12.80
C LEU A 291 11.63 22.74 -12.92
N ALA A 292 12.32 21.77 -12.31
CA ALA A 292 13.76 21.61 -12.45
C ALA A 292 14.18 21.41 -13.92
N ASP A 293 13.52 20.50 -14.63
CA ASP A 293 13.74 20.26 -16.06
C ASP A 293 13.53 21.53 -16.92
N GLU A 294 12.59 22.40 -16.52
CA GLU A 294 12.32 23.66 -17.21
C GLU A 294 13.41 24.70 -16.94
N ILE A 295 13.87 24.79 -15.69
CA ILE A 295 14.97 25.67 -15.27
C ILE A 295 16.27 25.26 -15.97
N GLU A 296 16.62 23.98 -15.96
CA GLU A 296 17.83 23.46 -16.61
C GLU A 296 17.83 23.77 -18.12
N ARG A 297 16.68 23.65 -18.79
CA ARG A 297 16.56 24.01 -20.21
C ARG A 297 16.68 25.52 -20.48
N GLN A 298 16.31 26.36 -19.52
CA GLN A 298 16.33 27.82 -19.67
C GLN A 298 17.70 28.44 -19.34
N PHE A 299 18.42 27.88 -18.36
CA PHE A 299 19.66 28.46 -17.82
C PHE A 299 20.91 27.59 -18.03
N GLY A 300 20.78 26.37 -18.56
CA GLY A 300 21.90 25.49 -18.86
C GLY A 300 22.65 25.91 -20.12
N ASP A 301 23.67 26.76 -19.97
CA ASP A 301 24.67 27.04 -21.01
C ASP A 301 25.86 26.04 -20.87
N SER A 302 26.16 25.33 -21.96
CA SER A 302 27.48 24.72 -22.29
C SER A 302 27.98 23.45 -21.57
N ASP A 303 28.26 22.42 -22.38
CA ASP A 303 29.45 21.52 -22.34
C ASP A 303 30.00 21.04 -20.98
N HIS A 304 29.17 20.45 -20.15
CA HIS A 304 29.66 19.59 -19.07
C HIS A 304 29.02 18.20 -19.15
N ASP A 305 29.69 17.30 -19.88
CA ASP A 305 29.61 15.84 -19.72
C ASP A 305 30.10 15.42 -18.31
N HIS A 306 29.42 15.90 -17.28
CA HIS A 306 29.60 15.40 -15.92
C HIS A 306 28.53 14.33 -15.69
N ASP A 307 28.98 13.10 -15.93
CA ASP A 307 28.42 11.85 -15.43
C ASP A 307 27.78 12.08 -14.06
N HIS A 308 26.45 12.29 -14.05
CA HIS A 308 25.65 12.60 -12.87
C HIS A 308 25.63 11.37 -11.96
N GLY A 309 26.68 11.25 -11.16
CA GLY A 309 26.80 10.26 -10.10
C GLY A 309 25.69 10.46 -9.08
N HIS A 310 24.81 9.45 -8.99
CA HIS A 310 23.90 9.15 -7.87
C HIS A 310 22.46 9.67 -7.89
N GLN A 311 22.00 10.42 -8.89
CA GLN A 311 20.55 10.42 -9.13
C GLN A 311 20.20 9.05 -9.70
N HIS A 312 19.39 8.28 -8.96
CA HIS A 312 18.79 7.06 -9.48
C HIS A 312 17.95 7.42 -10.70
N HIS A 313 18.60 7.43 -11.86
CA HIS A 313 18.02 7.43 -13.18
C HIS A 313 17.26 6.11 -13.27
N HIS A 314 16.06 6.10 -12.69
CA HIS A 314 15.11 5.02 -12.91
C HIS A 314 14.81 5.05 -14.39
N PRO A 315 15.21 4.01 -15.16
CA PRO A 315 14.99 4.02 -16.59
C PRO A 315 13.49 4.08 -16.84
N ASP A 316 13.06 5.20 -17.43
CA ASP A 316 11.74 5.42 -18.05
C ASP A 316 10.55 5.03 -17.16
N VAL A 317 10.49 5.55 -15.93
CA VAL A 317 9.28 5.42 -15.12
C VAL A 317 8.37 6.60 -15.39
N SER A 318 7.31 6.36 -16.15
CA SER A 318 6.29 7.38 -16.42
C SER A 318 5.71 7.93 -15.11
N PRO A 319 5.51 9.25 -15.00
CA PRO A 319 4.84 9.88 -13.85
C PRO A 319 3.47 9.25 -13.56
N ALA A 320 2.95 9.50 -12.36
CA ALA A 320 1.58 9.15 -12.02
C ALA A 320 0.61 9.84 -13.00
N PRO A 321 -0.45 9.15 -13.47
CA PRO A 321 -1.35 9.67 -14.49
C PRO A 321 -1.84 11.10 -14.17
N PRO A 322 -1.90 12.00 -15.16
CA PRO A 322 -2.41 13.35 -14.95
C PRO A 322 -3.87 13.28 -14.49
N ALA A 323 -4.24 14.18 -13.58
CA ALA A 323 -5.61 14.31 -13.15
C ALA A 323 -6.46 14.93 -14.28
N VAL A 324 -7.67 14.43 -14.48
CA VAL A 324 -8.62 14.94 -15.49
C VAL A 324 -9.89 15.41 -14.79
N GLY A 325 -10.46 16.53 -15.25
CA GLY A 325 -11.71 17.08 -14.72
C GLY A 325 -11.57 17.77 -13.36
N HIS A 326 -10.39 18.33 -13.08
CA HIS A 326 -10.17 19.22 -11.94
C HIS A 326 -10.71 20.64 -12.23
N PRO A 327 -10.96 21.46 -11.20
CA PRO A 327 -11.29 22.88 -11.37
C PRO A 327 -10.17 23.67 -12.07
N GLU A 328 -10.49 24.85 -12.61
CA GLU A 328 -9.46 25.78 -13.09
C GLU A 328 -8.60 26.28 -11.92
N SER A 329 -7.29 26.32 -12.12
CA SER A 329 -6.35 26.85 -11.13
C SER A 329 -6.38 28.37 -11.13
N ILE A 330 -6.29 28.96 -9.94
CA ILE A 330 -6.07 30.41 -9.77
C ILE A 330 -4.57 30.76 -9.76
N PHE A 331 -3.69 29.76 -9.68
CA PHE A 331 -2.24 29.93 -9.62
C PHE A 331 -1.62 29.93 -11.02
N THR A 332 -0.37 30.39 -11.13
CA THR A 332 0.35 30.39 -12.40
C THR A 332 0.42 29.00 -13.02
N GLU A 333 0.22 28.93 -14.33
CA GLU A 333 0.31 27.68 -15.09
C GLU A 333 1.62 26.94 -14.79
N LYS A 334 1.54 25.63 -14.62
CA LYS A 334 2.65 24.72 -14.27
C LYS A 334 3.24 24.86 -12.87
N LYS A 335 2.88 25.85 -12.03
CA LYS A 335 3.39 25.91 -10.63
C LYS A 335 2.66 24.97 -9.67
N THR A 336 1.48 24.50 -10.05
CA THR A 336 0.66 23.62 -9.22
C THR A 336 0.27 22.33 -9.92
N ILE A 337 -0.26 21.38 -9.14
CA ILE A 337 -0.80 20.12 -9.61
C ILE A 337 -2.05 19.73 -8.83
N TRP A 338 -3.10 19.30 -9.53
CA TRP A 338 -4.32 18.80 -8.91
C TRP A 338 -4.27 17.30 -8.65
N ARG A 339 -4.71 16.88 -7.46
CA ARG A 339 -4.91 15.46 -7.11
C ARG A 339 -6.25 15.24 -6.42
N ARG A 340 -6.85 14.06 -6.66
CA ARG A 340 -8.02 13.63 -5.91
C ARG A 340 -7.56 12.95 -4.64
N VAL A 341 -7.97 13.45 -3.48
CA VAL A 341 -7.67 12.83 -2.19
C VAL A 341 -8.95 12.23 -1.58
N PRO A 342 -8.86 11.15 -0.79
CA PRO A 342 -10.04 10.62 -0.11
C PRO A 342 -10.53 11.62 0.94
N LYS A 343 -11.85 11.73 1.11
CA LYS A 343 -12.44 12.63 2.12
C LYS A 343 -12.11 12.25 3.56
N SER A 344 -11.81 10.97 3.77
CA SER A 344 -11.49 10.38 5.06
C SER A 344 -10.66 9.11 4.84
N ARG A 345 -9.97 8.62 5.87
CA ARG A 345 -9.06 7.46 5.77
C ARG A 345 -9.72 6.21 5.19
N ASP A 346 -10.98 6.00 5.53
CA ASP A 346 -11.75 4.80 5.19
C ASP A 346 -12.89 5.10 4.20
N ALA A 347 -12.87 6.28 3.58
CA ALA A 347 -13.85 6.69 2.58
C ALA A 347 -13.86 5.70 1.40
N ALA A 348 -15.04 5.51 0.81
CA ALA A 348 -15.16 4.63 -0.34
C ALA A 348 -14.29 5.15 -1.51
N ARG A 349 -13.85 4.27 -2.40
CA ARG A 349 -12.92 4.62 -3.49
C ARG A 349 -13.33 5.85 -4.32
N HIS A 350 -14.63 6.09 -4.47
CA HIS A 350 -15.19 7.19 -5.26
C HIS A 350 -15.44 8.48 -4.45
N GLU A 351 -15.39 8.41 -3.12
CA GLU A 351 -15.60 9.53 -2.20
C GLU A 351 -14.31 10.34 -2.03
N ARG A 352 -13.94 11.06 -3.09
CA ARG A 352 -12.71 11.86 -3.14
C ARG A 352 -12.99 13.31 -3.51
N THR A 353 -12.24 14.22 -2.93
CA THR A 353 -12.27 15.66 -3.22
C THR A 353 -11.02 16.09 -3.97
N TRP A 354 -11.13 17.20 -4.70
CA TRP A 354 -10.00 17.83 -5.35
C TRP A 354 -9.21 18.67 -4.35
N ILE A 355 -7.88 18.55 -4.39
CA ILE A 355 -6.94 19.45 -3.71
C ILE A 355 -5.86 19.83 -4.71
N GLU A 356 -5.48 21.10 -4.71
CA GLU A 356 -4.37 21.65 -5.48
C GLU A 356 -3.12 21.65 -4.61
N PHE A 357 -1.97 21.35 -5.23
CA PHE A 357 -0.68 21.22 -4.56
C PHE A 357 0.37 22.07 -5.25
N SER A 358 1.29 22.65 -4.49
CA SER A 358 2.49 23.30 -5.02
C SER A 358 3.39 22.25 -5.64
N ARG A 359 3.94 22.51 -6.83
CA ARG A 359 4.96 21.66 -7.43
C ARG A 359 6.28 21.77 -6.69
N THR A 360 6.60 22.90 -6.07
CA THR A 360 7.87 23.12 -5.38
C THR A 360 8.01 22.25 -4.14
N PHE A 361 6.98 22.25 -3.28
CA PHE A 361 7.00 21.51 -2.01
C PHE A 361 6.19 20.21 -2.04
N GLY A 362 5.31 20.03 -3.03
CA GLY A 362 4.36 18.93 -3.05
C GLY A 362 3.27 19.04 -1.98
N LEU A 363 3.10 20.17 -1.31
CA LEU A 363 2.11 20.37 -0.25
C LEU A 363 0.84 21.05 -0.79
N PRO A 364 -0.33 20.87 -0.14
CA PRO A 364 -1.54 21.61 -0.50
C PRO A 364 -1.30 23.12 -0.50
N VAL A 365 -1.81 23.83 -1.51
CA VAL A 365 -1.78 25.30 -1.54
C VAL A 365 -3.01 25.86 -0.85
N ASP A 366 -2.84 26.98 -0.15
CA ASP A 366 -3.95 27.78 0.35
C ASP A 366 -4.43 28.70 -0.79
N PRO A 367 -5.72 28.67 -1.17
CA PRO A 367 -6.25 29.59 -2.20
C PRO A 367 -6.10 31.08 -1.83
N GLU A 368 -5.82 31.41 -0.57
CA GLU A 368 -5.59 32.79 -0.12
C GLU A 368 -4.13 33.26 -0.34
N ASP A 369 -3.20 32.37 -0.68
CA ASP A 369 -1.78 32.68 -0.91
C ASP A 369 -1.52 33.16 -2.36
N GLU A 370 -1.89 34.41 -2.68
CA GLU A 370 -1.81 34.97 -4.04
C GLU A 370 -0.36 35.21 -4.57
N ASP A 371 0.65 35.25 -3.70
CA ASP A 371 2.05 35.66 -4.02
C ASP A 371 3.07 34.51 -3.98
N PHE A 372 2.70 33.31 -4.43
CA PHE A 372 3.59 32.13 -4.41
C PHE A 372 4.63 32.15 -5.57
N ASP A 373 5.69 32.97 -5.44
CA ASP A 373 6.84 32.94 -6.36
C ASP A 373 8.02 32.10 -5.83
N GLU A 374 7.90 30.79 -5.97
CA GLU A 374 8.81 29.81 -5.37
C GLU A 374 9.93 29.32 -6.29
N SER A 375 10.02 29.88 -7.50
CA SER A 375 10.98 29.43 -8.53
C SER A 375 12.44 29.52 -8.07
N PHE A 376 12.73 30.42 -7.12
CA PHE A 376 14.06 30.61 -6.52
C PHE A 376 14.44 29.56 -5.47
N LEU A 377 13.50 28.77 -4.95
CA LEU A 377 13.73 27.83 -3.84
C LEU A 377 14.24 26.45 -4.27
N LEU A 378 14.32 26.21 -5.59
CA LEU A 378 14.76 24.93 -6.13
C LEU A 378 16.28 24.82 -6.26
N PHE A 379 17.00 25.94 -6.27
CA PHE A 379 18.46 25.95 -6.26
C PHE A 379 18.99 25.88 -4.83
N CYS A 380 19.79 24.86 -4.56
CA CYS A 380 20.51 24.77 -3.31
C CYS A 380 21.74 25.68 -3.32
N GLU A 381 21.80 26.65 -2.41
CA GLU A 381 23.00 27.51 -2.25
C GLU A 381 24.24 26.71 -1.78
N GLY A 382 24.03 25.55 -1.15
CA GLY A 382 25.11 24.71 -0.61
C GLY A 382 25.83 23.85 -1.65
N CYS A 383 25.08 23.19 -2.54
CA CYS A 383 25.66 22.33 -3.58
C CYS A 383 25.55 22.89 -5.01
N GLY A 384 24.78 23.96 -5.23
CA GLY A 384 24.55 24.54 -6.55
C GLY A 384 23.66 23.69 -7.46
N GLU A 385 23.08 22.60 -6.96
CA GLU A 385 22.20 21.70 -7.71
C GLU A 385 20.72 22.01 -7.46
N VAL A 386 19.87 21.57 -8.38
CA VAL A 386 18.41 21.63 -8.23
C VAL A 386 17.90 20.39 -7.51
N HIS A 387 17.33 20.57 -6.33
CA HIS A 387 16.70 19.48 -5.57
C HIS A 387 15.46 19.96 -4.82
N GLU A 388 14.73 19.03 -4.21
CA GLU A 388 13.60 19.39 -3.36
C GLU A 388 14.05 20.39 -2.28
N PRO A 389 13.33 21.50 -2.07
CA PRO A 389 13.62 22.40 -0.96
C PRO A 389 13.48 21.60 0.34
N MET A 390 14.51 21.62 1.20
CA MET A 390 14.64 20.76 2.40
C MET A 390 14.96 19.28 2.13
N SER A 391 15.75 18.97 1.10
CA SER A 391 16.42 17.65 1.03
C SER A 391 17.47 17.54 2.15
N ASP A 392 17.81 16.30 2.57
CA ASP A 392 18.67 15.96 3.72
C ASP A 392 20.09 16.60 3.74
N HIS A 393 20.41 17.52 2.82
CA HIS A 393 21.64 18.31 2.80
C HIS A 393 21.67 19.46 3.81
N ASP A 394 20.55 19.79 4.45
CA ASP A 394 20.45 20.85 5.48
C ASP A 394 20.56 20.34 6.94
N ILE A 395 21.09 19.12 7.17
CA ILE A 395 21.38 18.57 8.52
C ILE A 395 22.89 18.48 8.78
#